data_AF-A0A817N6R0-F1
#
_entry.id   AF-A0A817N6R0-F1
#
_cell.length_a   1.000
_cell.length_b   1.000
_cell.length_c   1.000
_cell.angle_alpha   90.00
_cell.angle_beta   90.00
_cell.angle_gamma   90.00
#
_symmetry.space_group_name_H-M   'P 1'
#
loop_
_entity.id
_entity.type
_entity.pdbx_description
1 polymer ?
#
loop_
_entity_poly.entity_id
_entity_poly.type
_entity_poly.pdbx_seq_one_letter_code
_entity_poly.pdbx_strand_id
1 'polypeptide(L)'
;PGGLYEYVRQVSLFDEKPFEHEFFLRIQKSFPLLEILCVKNKKPQSRKQSNDNQQYLSLIQFSSLSELRLDDVHDDYIEEFLFHTKTYLAKNVNLFIEYESLERITHDFTRECTRINCAKVVKLYLCGNVQEDIEKEQKSYI
;
A
#
# COMPACT_ATOMS: atom_id res chain seq x y z
N PRO A 1 -3.55 14.92 -20.38
CA PRO A 1 -3.04 13.77 -21.17
C PRO A 1 -2.12 12.89 -20.30
N GLY A 2 -2.55 11.66 -19.98
CA GLY A 2 -1.68 10.66 -19.36
C GLY A 2 -0.93 9.90 -20.46
N GLY A 3 0.40 9.92 -20.41
CA GLY A 3 1.24 9.17 -21.34
C GLY A 3 1.42 7.71 -20.91
N LEU A 4 1.91 6.90 -21.85
CA LEU A 4 2.47 5.59 -21.59
C LEU A 4 3.99 5.75 -21.38
N TYR A 5 4.49 5.27 -20.25
CA TYR A 5 5.90 5.41 -19.86
C TYR A 5 6.52 4.02 -19.70
N GLU A 6 6.83 3.40 -20.83
CA GLU A 6 7.24 1.98 -20.90
C GLU A 6 8.57 1.68 -20.18
N TYR A 7 9.42 2.68 -19.95
CA TYR A 7 10.74 2.51 -19.34
C TYR A 7 10.80 2.89 -17.86
N VAL A 8 9.74 3.48 -17.30
CA VAL A 8 9.70 3.82 -15.88
C VAL A 8 9.56 2.53 -15.08
N ARG A 9 10.50 2.31 -14.15
CA ARG A 9 10.53 1.16 -13.24
C ARG A 9 10.18 1.52 -11.81
N GLN A 10 10.25 2.80 -11.47
CA GLN A 10 10.03 3.28 -10.12
C GLN A 10 9.15 4.52 -10.13
N VAL A 11 8.16 4.52 -9.24
CA VAL A 11 7.29 5.67 -8.98
C VAL A 11 7.23 5.89 -7.47
N SER A 12 7.36 7.15 -7.06
CA SER A 12 7.19 7.57 -5.67
C SER A 12 6.07 8.62 -5.60
N LEU A 13 5.09 8.36 -4.75
CA LEU A 13 3.89 9.15 -4.58
C LEU A 13 3.90 9.79 -3.20
N PHE A 14 3.86 11.11 -3.17
CA PHE A 14 3.74 11.92 -1.97
C PHE A 14 2.95 13.18 -2.33
N ASP A 15 1.85 13.41 -1.61
CA ASP A 15 0.97 14.55 -1.83
C ASP A 15 0.22 14.88 -0.53
N GLU A 16 -0.25 16.11 -0.41
CA GLU A 16 -1.16 16.54 0.65
C GLU A 16 -2.60 16.07 0.38
N LYS A 17 -2.92 15.77 -0.87
CA LYS A 17 -4.24 15.25 -1.28
C LYS A 17 -4.28 13.73 -1.25
N PRO A 18 -5.42 13.11 -0.88
CA PRO A 18 -5.56 11.67 -0.94
C PRO A 18 -5.45 11.10 -2.36
N PHE A 19 -4.88 9.90 -2.48
CA PHE A 19 -4.89 9.13 -3.73
C PHE A 19 -6.06 8.15 -3.74
N GLU A 20 -7.06 8.40 -4.57
CA GLU A 20 -8.21 7.50 -4.72
C GLU A 20 -7.85 6.28 -5.60
N HIS A 21 -8.63 5.20 -5.51
CA HIS A 21 -8.45 4.00 -6.33
C HIS A 21 -8.22 4.27 -7.84
N GLU A 22 -8.99 5.18 -8.43
CA GLU A 22 -8.83 5.57 -9.85
C GLU A 22 -7.44 6.12 -10.17
N PHE A 23 -6.77 6.74 -9.21
CA PHE A 23 -5.42 7.22 -9.37
C PHE A 23 -4.46 6.06 -9.58
N PHE A 24 -4.52 5.03 -8.73
CA PHE A 24 -3.69 3.83 -8.86
C PHE A 24 -3.99 3.04 -10.14
N LEU A 25 -5.26 3.01 -10.59
CA LEU A 25 -5.61 2.46 -11.92
C LEU A 25 -4.91 3.20 -13.06
N ARG A 26 -4.78 4.53 -12.97
CA ARG A 26 -4.05 5.32 -13.98
C ARG A 26 -2.55 5.05 -13.90
N ILE A 27 -1.98 4.92 -12.70
CA ILE A 27 -0.58 4.53 -12.51
C ILE A 27 -0.33 3.18 -13.19
N GLN A 28 -1.15 2.17 -12.92
CA GLN A 28 -1.02 0.86 -13.54
C GLN A 28 -1.00 0.92 -15.08
N LYS A 29 -1.91 1.71 -15.67
CA LYS A 29 -2.02 1.85 -17.13
C LYS A 29 -0.86 2.65 -17.73
N SER A 30 -0.36 3.65 -17.02
CA SER A 30 0.73 4.51 -17.48
C SER A 30 2.11 3.87 -17.31
N PHE A 31 2.27 2.94 -16.36
CA PHE A 31 3.56 2.34 -16.00
C PHE A 31 3.46 0.80 -16.01
N PRO A 32 3.31 0.15 -17.17
CA PRO A 32 3.08 -1.30 -17.25
C PRO A 32 4.24 -2.15 -16.71
N LEU A 33 5.45 -1.58 -16.69
CA LEU A 33 6.68 -2.22 -16.22
C LEU A 33 7.15 -1.65 -14.88
N LEU A 34 6.23 -1.09 -14.08
CA LEU A 34 6.54 -0.61 -12.74
C LEU A 34 6.99 -1.76 -11.83
N GLU A 35 8.21 -1.68 -11.33
CA GLU A 35 8.83 -2.66 -10.43
C GLU A 35 8.76 -2.19 -8.97
N ILE A 36 8.91 -0.89 -8.74
CA ILE A 36 8.95 -0.29 -7.40
C ILE A 36 7.89 0.80 -7.29
N LEU A 37 6.95 0.63 -6.35
CA LEU A 37 5.96 1.65 -6.00
C LEU A 37 6.18 2.07 -4.55
N CYS A 38 6.45 3.36 -4.35
CA CYS A 38 6.49 3.97 -3.03
C CYS A 38 5.28 4.89 -2.85
N VAL A 39 4.53 4.72 -1.77
CA VAL A 39 3.40 5.56 -1.40
C VAL A 39 3.65 6.10 -0.01
N LYS A 40 3.52 7.42 0.15
CA LYS A 40 3.59 8.12 1.44
C LYS A 40 2.46 9.13 1.51
N ASN A 41 1.45 8.86 2.33
CA ASN A 41 0.29 9.73 2.46
C ASN A 41 -0.53 9.36 3.71
N LYS A 42 -0.52 10.21 4.74
CA LYS A 42 -1.31 9.99 5.96
C LYS A 42 -2.79 10.38 5.83
N LYS A 43 -3.20 10.99 4.71
CA LYS A 43 -4.59 11.43 4.55
C LYS A 43 -5.48 10.28 4.11
N PRO A 44 -6.62 10.05 4.78
CA PRO A 44 -7.57 9.01 4.38
C PRO A 44 -8.11 9.27 2.97
N GLN A 45 -8.44 8.19 2.26
CA GLN A 45 -9.16 8.28 1.00
C GLN A 45 -10.55 8.87 1.25
N SER A 46 -10.96 9.82 0.42
CA SER A 46 -12.26 10.47 0.56
C SER A 46 -13.38 9.60 -0.04
N ARG A 47 -13.06 8.74 -1.01
CA ARG A 47 -14.03 7.87 -1.70
C ARG A 47 -13.76 6.41 -1.35
N LYS A 48 -13.99 6.06 -0.08
CA LYS A 48 -13.83 4.68 0.40
C LYS A 48 -14.73 3.75 -0.40
N GLN A 49 -14.14 2.68 -0.94
CA GLN A 49 -14.91 1.57 -1.48
C GLN A 49 -15.44 0.75 -0.31
N SER A 50 -16.72 0.93 0.05
CA SER A 50 -17.39 0.02 0.97
C SER A 50 -17.69 -1.29 0.24
N ASN A 51 -17.59 -2.42 0.94
CA ASN A 51 -17.92 -3.75 0.40
C ASN A 51 -19.36 -3.82 -0.14
N ASP A 52 -20.27 -2.97 0.36
CA ASP A 52 -21.69 -2.98 0.01
C ASP A 52 -22.02 -2.23 -1.30
N ASN A 53 -21.13 -1.35 -1.76
CA ASN A 53 -21.25 -0.61 -3.00
C ASN A 53 -20.15 -1.00 -3.99
N GLN A 54 -20.00 -2.31 -4.24
CA GLN A 54 -19.24 -2.86 -5.37
C GLN A 54 -19.87 -2.45 -6.73
N GLN A 55 -20.00 -1.16 -6.99
CA GLN A 55 -19.94 -0.70 -8.38
C GLN A 55 -18.59 -1.16 -8.90
N TYR A 56 -18.65 -1.95 -9.98
CA TYR A 56 -17.59 -2.62 -10.74
C TYR A 56 -16.32 -1.78 -11.00
N LEU A 57 -15.60 -1.41 -9.95
CA LEU A 57 -14.31 -0.75 -10.10
C LEU A 57 -13.30 -1.80 -10.55
N SER A 58 -12.51 -1.41 -11.55
CA SER A 58 -11.56 -2.31 -12.18
C SER A 58 -10.51 -2.74 -11.17
N LEU A 59 -10.24 -4.04 -11.09
CA LEU A 59 -9.15 -4.55 -10.26
C LEU A 59 -7.82 -3.97 -10.74
N ILE A 60 -7.02 -3.43 -9.82
CA ILE A 60 -5.68 -2.94 -10.13
C ILE A 60 -4.72 -4.13 -10.21
N GLN A 61 -3.91 -4.21 -11.26
CA GLN A 61 -2.92 -5.28 -11.40
C GLN A 61 -1.55 -4.72 -11.81
N PHE A 62 -0.61 -4.72 -10.86
CA PHE A 62 0.79 -4.37 -11.13
C PHE A 62 1.60 -5.64 -11.45
N SER A 63 1.58 -6.07 -12.70
CA SER A 63 2.17 -7.36 -13.12
C SER A 63 3.68 -7.47 -12.90
N SER A 64 4.40 -6.35 -12.89
CA SER A 64 5.86 -6.30 -12.77
C SER A 64 6.35 -5.86 -11.38
N LEU A 65 5.43 -5.55 -10.47
CA LEU A 65 5.79 -5.01 -9.16
C LEU A 65 6.53 -6.06 -8.34
N SER A 66 7.76 -5.74 -7.97
CA SER A 66 8.59 -6.58 -7.11
C SER A 66 8.77 -5.94 -5.73
N GLU A 67 8.47 -4.65 -5.59
CA GLU A 67 8.61 -3.91 -4.33
C GLU A 67 7.49 -2.90 -4.14
N LEU A 68 6.80 -3.00 -3.00
CA LEU A 68 5.78 -2.07 -2.55
C LEU A 68 6.20 -1.45 -1.22
N ARG A 69 6.33 -0.13 -1.19
CA ARG A 69 6.62 0.62 0.03
C ARG A 69 5.42 1.45 0.45
N LEU A 70 4.90 1.14 1.62
CA LEU A 70 3.79 1.80 2.29
C LEU A 70 4.33 2.45 3.58
N ASP A 71 5.17 3.46 3.39
CA ASP A 71 5.81 4.18 4.49
C ASP A 71 4.91 5.33 4.93
N ASP A 72 4.56 5.41 6.20
CA ASP A 72 3.80 6.53 6.75
C ASP A 72 2.51 6.83 5.96
N VAL A 73 1.73 5.77 5.75
CA VAL A 73 0.48 5.80 4.99
C VAL A 73 -0.72 5.63 5.91
N HIS A 74 -1.84 6.21 5.50
CA HIS A 74 -3.13 5.87 6.08
C HIS A 74 -3.54 4.43 5.74
N ASP A 75 -4.27 3.78 6.65
CA ASP A 75 -4.85 2.44 6.52
C ASP A 75 -5.57 2.17 5.19
N ASP A 76 -6.28 3.17 4.68
CA ASP A 76 -7.01 3.06 3.40
C ASP A 76 -6.09 2.63 2.24
N TYR A 77 -4.82 3.09 2.22
CA TYR A 77 -3.85 2.67 1.20
C TYR A 77 -3.37 1.24 1.43
N ILE A 78 -3.22 0.82 2.68
CA ILE A 78 -2.87 -0.56 2.99
C ILE A 78 -4.00 -1.49 2.54
N GLU A 79 -5.26 -1.13 2.79
CA GLU A 79 -6.41 -1.86 2.27
C GLU A 79 -6.44 -1.89 0.74
N GLU A 80 -6.15 -0.76 0.07
CA GLU A 80 -6.08 -0.64 -1.39
C GLU A 80 -5.17 -1.72 -2.01
N PHE A 81 -4.01 -1.96 -1.40
CA PHE A 81 -3.04 -2.93 -1.92
C PHE A 81 -3.19 -4.34 -1.37
N LEU A 82 -3.57 -4.50 -0.09
CA LEU A 82 -3.67 -5.82 0.53
C LEU A 82 -5.00 -6.50 0.25
N PHE A 83 -6.10 -5.78 -0.01
CA PHE A 83 -7.37 -6.45 -0.34
C PHE A 83 -7.34 -6.98 -1.76
N HIS A 84 -7.55 -8.29 -1.89
CA HIS A 84 -7.57 -8.95 -3.20
C HIS A 84 -8.77 -8.54 -4.08
N THR A 85 -9.74 -7.82 -3.50
CA THR A 85 -10.88 -7.24 -4.20
C THR A 85 -10.55 -5.90 -4.85
N LYS A 86 -9.47 -5.23 -4.43
CA LYS A 86 -9.05 -3.91 -4.92
C LYS A 86 -7.82 -3.99 -5.82
N THR A 87 -6.82 -4.75 -5.38
CA THR A 87 -5.56 -4.95 -6.09
C THR A 87 -5.21 -6.43 -6.18
N TYR A 88 -4.58 -6.85 -7.28
CA TYR A 88 -3.89 -8.13 -7.39
C TYR A 88 -2.38 -7.88 -7.50
N LEU A 89 -1.66 -8.14 -6.40
CA LEU A 89 -0.20 -8.04 -6.40
C LEU A 89 0.44 -9.09 -7.32
N ALA A 90 1.60 -8.80 -7.88
CA ALA A 90 2.43 -9.82 -8.52
C ALA A 90 2.98 -10.82 -7.50
N LYS A 91 3.57 -11.92 -7.98
CA LYS A 91 4.26 -12.89 -7.10
C LYS A 91 5.61 -12.32 -6.66
N ASN A 92 6.09 -12.74 -5.48
CA ASN A 92 7.41 -12.39 -4.93
C ASN A 92 7.59 -10.90 -4.64
N VAL A 93 6.57 -10.27 -4.06
CA VAL A 93 6.63 -8.84 -3.69
C VAL A 93 7.37 -8.68 -2.36
N ASN A 94 8.29 -7.73 -2.32
CA ASN A 94 8.86 -7.20 -1.08
C ASN A 94 7.94 -6.10 -0.55
N LEU A 95 7.44 -6.22 0.68
CA LEU A 95 6.54 -5.25 1.30
C LEU A 95 7.25 -4.50 2.41
N PHE A 96 7.22 -3.16 2.36
CA PHE A 96 7.66 -2.28 3.44
C PHE A 96 6.43 -1.61 4.06
N ILE A 97 6.23 -1.76 5.37
CA ILE A 97 5.02 -1.31 6.07
C ILE A 97 5.25 -1.23 7.59
N GLU A 98 4.48 -0.43 8.29
CA GLU A 98 4.41 -0.42 9.77
C GLU A 98 3.68 -1.67 10.30
N TYR A 99 4.21 -2.28 11.37
CA TYR A 99 3.67 -3.53 11.91
C TYR A 99 2.24 -3.36 12.41
N GLU A 100 1.98 -2.30 13.18
CA GLU A 100 0.69 -2.04 13.83
C GLU A 100 -0.41 -1.81 12.79
N SER A 101 -0.06 -1.15 11.69
CA SER A 101 -0.99 -0.91 10.59
C SER A 101 -1.25 -2.19 9.78
N LEU A 102 -0.22 -3.03 9.57
CA LEU A 102 -0.38 -4.35 8.96
C LEU A 102 -1.27 -5.27 9.82
N GLU A 103 -1.01 -5.36 11.11
CA GLU A 103 -1.78 -6.17 12.07
C GLU A 103 -3.24 -5.73 12.09
N ARG A 104 -3.51 -4.43 12.19
CA ARG A 104 -4.86 -3.86 12.18
C ARG A 104 -5.61 -4.17 10.88
N ILE A 105 -5.01 -3.96 9.71
CA ILE A 105 -5.69 -4.19 8.43
C ILE A 105 -5.93 -5.68 8.17
N THR A 106 -4.98 -6.52 8.54
CA THR A 106 -5.09 -7.97 8.38
C THR A 106 -5.90 -8.64 9.49
N HIS A 107 -6.37 -7.88 10.49
CA HIS A 107 -7.08 -8.38 11.67
C HIS A 107 -6.31 -9.53 12.31
N ASP A 108 -5.11 -9.23 12.82
CA ASP A 108 -4.19 -10.22 13.39
C ASP A 108 -3.89 -11.37 12.42
N PHE A 109 -3.72 -11.03 11.13
CA PHE A 109 -3.46 -11.97 10.05
C PHE A 109 -4.58 -13.00 9.78
N THR A 110 -5.80 -12.75 10.27
CA THR A 110 -6.96 -13.65 10.08
C THR A 110 -7.93 -13.20 8.99
N ARG A 111 -7.81 -11.97 8.49
CA ARG A 111 -8.75 -11.39 7.52
C ARG A 111 -8.63 -12.05 6.15
N GLU A 112 -9.69 -12.73 5.73
CA GLU A 112 -9.71 -13.49 4.47
C GLU A 112 -9.39 -12.64 3.23
N CYS A 113 -9.89 -11.39 3.18
CA CYS A 113 -9.72 -10.53 2.01
C CYS A 113 -8.26 -10.06 1.78
N THR A 114 -7.39 -10.16 2.78
CA THR A 114 -5.96 -9.83 2.63
C THR A 114 -5.11 -11.05 2.25
N ARG A 115 -5.59 -12.26 2.59
CA ARG A 115 -4.84 -13.52 2.52
C ARG A 115 -4.18 -13.77 1.16
N ILE A 116 -4.89 -13.55 0.06
CA ILE A 116 -4.39 -13.81 -1.30
C ILE A 116 -3.18 -12.92 -1.63
N ASN A 117 -3.20 -11.63 -1.27
CA ASN A 117 -2.09 -10.74 -1.57
C ASN A 117 -0.96 -10.89 -0.56
N CYS A 118 -1.27 -11.12 0.72
CA CYS A 118 -0.25 -11.45 1.73
C CYS A 118 0.54 -12.72 1.34
N ALA A 119 -0.10 -13.74 0.77
CA ALA A 119 0.57 -14.96 0.31
C ALA A 119 1.57 -14.73 -0.85
N LYS A 120 1.55 -13.56 -1.50
CA LYS A 120 2.49 -13.20 -2.57
C LYS A 120 3.70 -12.41 -2.07
N VAL A 121 3.66 -11.97 -0.81
CA VAL A 121 4.77 -11.27 -0.16
C VAL A 121 5.86 -12.28 0.19
N VAL A 122 7.08 -12.06 -0.29
CA VAL A 122 8.24 -12.94 -0.04
C VAL A 122 9.13 -12.42 1.08
N LYS A 123 9.19 -11.09 1.23
CA LYS A 123 9.92 -10.43 2.31
C LYS A 123 9.07 -9.30 2.86
N LEU A 124 9.02 -9.25 4.18
CA LEU A 124 8.37 -8.19 4.93
C LEU A 124 9.44 -7.36 5.63
N TYR A 125 9.41 -6.06 5.41
CA TYR A 125 10.27 -5.08 6.05
C TYR A 125 9.40 -4.18 6.92
N LEU A 126 9.67 -4.20 8.22
CA LEU A 126 8.90 -3.42 9.18
C LEU A 126 9.56 -2.05 9.36
N CYS A 127 8.81 -0.99 9.07
CA CYS A 127 9.23 0.38 9.33
C CYS A 127 8.95 0.68 10.81
N GLY A 128 9.99 0.85 11.62
CA GLY A 128 9.86 1.16 13.04
C GLY A 128 9.71 2.66 13.31
N ASN A 129 8.87 3.01 14.28
CA ASN A 129 8.83 4.35 14.85
C ASN A 129 10.05 4.53 15.79
N VAL A 130 11.11 5.18 15.31
CA VAL A 130 12.26 5.58 16.15
C VAL A 130 11.83 6.56 17.27
N GLN A 131 10.60 7.08 17.22
CA GLN A 131 10.09 8.07 18.16
C GLN A 131 9.77 7.49 19.56
N GLU A 132 9.33 6.23 19.68
CA GLU A 132 8.93 5.67 20.98
C GLU A 132 10.12 5.29 21.87
N ASP A 133 11.28 5.01 21.30
CA ASP A 133 12.47 4.64 22.07
C ASP A 133 13.13 5.86 22.73
N ILE A 134 12.98 7.06 22.14
CA ILE A 134 13.51 8.31 22.72
C ILE A 134 12.65 8.77 23.91
N GLU A 135 11.32 8.60 23.86
CA GLU A 135 10.44 8.99 24.97
C GLU A 135 10.54 8.05 26.19
N LYS A 136 10.87 6.77 25.98
CA LYS A 136 11.13 5.82 27.07
C LYS A 136 12.46 6.09 27.78
N GLU A 137 13.50 6.49 27.05
CA GLU A 137 14.74 6.93 27.69
C GLU A 137 14.55 8.23 28.48
N GLN A 138 13.80 9.21 27.97
CA GLN A 138 13.60 10.48 28.69
C GLN A 138 12.74 10.36 29.96
N LYS A 139 11.78 9.42 30.03
CA LYS A 139 10.99 9.17 31.24
C LYS A 139 11.71 8.34 32.31
N SER A 140 12.88 7.77 32.01
CA SER A 140 13.73 7.09 33.00
C SER A 140 14.68 8.05 33.74
N TYR A 141 14.73 9.32 33.35
CA TYR A 141 15.61 10.36 33.93
C TYR A 141 14.84 11.50 34.63
N ILE A 142 13.54 11.33 34.89
CA ILE A 142 12.73 12.29 35.69
C ILE A 142 12.15 11.57 36.90
#